data_AF-A0A2M7Q5W2-F1
#
_entry.id   AF-A0A2M7Q5W2-F1
#
_cell.length_a   1.000
_cell.length_b   1.000
_cell.length_c   1.000
_cell.angle_alpha   90.00
_cell.angle_beta   90.00
_cell.angle_gamma   90.00
#
_symmetry.space_group_name_H-M   'P 1'
#
loop_
_entity.id
_entity.type
_entity.pdbx_description
1 polymer ?
#
loop_
_entity_poly.entity_id
_entity_poly.type
_entity_poly.pdbx_seq_one_letter_code
_entity_poly.pdbx_strand_id
1 'polypeptide(L)'
;MENIEKLNNPQPEKSEESEEKPEEQTIEGFIGEYQDWQKKLPPNIKPEMVDLFLGSDGLWHWHLRPEYIQDEQERKKYEMKRSQW
;
A
#
# COMPACT_ATOMS: atom_id res chain seq x y z
N MET A 1 -12.25 -17.24 61.83
CA MET A 1 -10.89 -17.76 61.62
C MET A 1 -10.56 -17.51 60.17
N GLU A 2 -9.61 -16.60 59.96
CA GLU A 2 -9.05 -16.24 58.66
C GLU A 2 -8.31 -17.45 58.05
N ASN A 3 -8.35 -17.56 56.72
CA ASN A 3 -7.28 -18.21 55.98
C ASN A 3 -7.02 -17.41 54.70
N ILE A 4 -5.85 -16.79 54.69
CA ILE A 4 -5.27 -16.00 53.63
C ILE A 4 -4.37 -16.96 52.85
N GLU A 5 -4.72 -17.30 51.61
CA GLU A 5 -3.72 -17.78 50.65
C GLU A 5 -3.82 -17.00 49.34
N LYS A 6 -2.81 -16.15 49.17
CA LYS A 6 -2.41 -15.48 47.94
C LYS A 6 -2.10 -16.54 46.89
N LEU A 7 -2.77 -16.49 45.73
CA LEU A 7 -2.18 -16.99 44.50
C LEU A 7 -2.03 -15.83 43.52
N ASN A 8 -0.81 -15.30 43.49
CA ASN A 8 -0.30 -14.51 42.39
C ASN A 8 -0.48 -15.32 41.09
N ASN A 9 -1.30 -14.85 40.18
CA ASN A 9 -1.26 -15.30 38.79
C ASN A 9 -0.73 -14.12 37.96
N PRO A 10 0.59 -14.04 37.72
CA PRO A 10 1.13 -13.07 36.78
C PRO A 10 0.67 -13.45 35.37
N GLN A 11 -0.02 -12.52 34.72
CA GLN A 11 -0.11 -12.33 33.26
C GLN A 11 -0.62 -13.51 32.39
N PRO A 12 -1.51 -13.20 31.45
CA PRO A 12 -1.05 -13.25 30.08
C PRO A 12 -0.64 -11.83 29.72
N GLU A 13 0.65 -11.67 29.45
CA GLU A 13 1.10 -10.63 28.55
C GLU A 13 0.16 -10.76 27.36
N LYS A 14 -0.68 -9.74 27.14
CA LYS A 14 -1.12 -9.46 25.80
C LYS A 14 0.17 -9.29 25.03
N SER A 15 0.63 -10.38 24.42
CA SER A 15 1.37 -10.28 23.18
C SER A 15 0.50 -9.38 22.32
N GLU A 16 0.84 -8.09 22.32
CA GLU A 16 0.81 -7.31 21.08
C GLU A 16 1.68 -8.13 20.11
N GLU A 17 1.12 -9.21 19.57
CA GLU A 17 1.29 -9.54 18.18
C GLU A 17 0.89 -8.24 17.49
N SER A 18 1.89 -7.38 17.31
CA SER A 18 1.88 -6.40 16.26
C SER A 18 1.63 -7.24 15.02
N GLU A 19 0.36 -7.35 14.62
CA GLU A 19 -0.01 -7.59 13.24
C GLU A 19 0.81 -6.57 12.47
N GLU A 20 1.96 -7.01 11.98
CA GLU A 20 2.81 -6.29 11.05
C GLU A 20 1.92 -6.15 9.82
N LYS A 21 1.10 -5.09 9.81
CA LYS A 21 0.25 -4.77 8.69
C LYS A 21 1.20 -4.72 7.51
N PRO A 22 0.97 -5.53 6.45
CA PRO A 22 1.86 -5.53 5.31
C PRO A 22 2.00 -4.08 4.87
N GLU A 23 3.24 -3.58 4.80
CA GLU A 23 3.51 -2.20 4.42
C GLU A 23 2.74 -1.91 3.12
N GLU A 24 1.85 -0.93 3.17
CA GLU A 24 0.93 -0.64 2.08
C GLU A 24 1.75 -0.26 0.84
N GLN A 25 1.74 -1.12 -0.18
CA GLN A 25 2.52 -0.90 -1.40
C GLN A 25 2.04 0.39 -2.07
N THR A 26 2.97 1.29 -2.41
CA THR A 26 2.63 2.47 -3.20
C THR A 26 2.26 2.06 -4.62
N ILE A 27 0.97 2.16 -4.96
CA ILE A 27 0.43 1.74 -6.26
C ILE A 27 0.19 2.89 -7.24
N GLU A 28 0.03 4.12 -6.74
CA GLU A 28 -0.23 5.30 -7.57
C GLU A 28 0.48 6.52 -7.01
N GLY A 29 0.71 7.52 -7.86
CA GLY A 29 1.31 8.77 -7.43
C GLY A 29 1.29 9.88 -8.48
N PHE A 30 1.57 11.08 -7.98
CA PHE A 30 1.55 12.30 -8.77
C PHE A 30 2.88 12.56 -9.46
N ILE A 31 2.82 13.04 -10.71
CA ILE A 31 3.97 13.49 -11.50
C ILE A 31 3.88 14.99 -11.76
N GLY A 32 2.69 15.51 -12.01
CA GLY A 32 2.49 16.89 -12.43
C GLY A 32 2.79 17.05 -13.93
N GLU A 33 3.93 17.62 -14.27
CA GLU A 33 4.37 17.76 -15.67
C GLU A 33 4.99 16.47 -16.20
N TYR A 34 4.69 16.13 -17.45
CA TYR A 34 5.19 14.92 -18.14
C TYR A 34 6.71 14.92 -18.31
N GLN A 35 7.35 16.08 -18.37
CA GLN A 35 8.79 16.17 -18.59
C GLN A 35 9.56 15.53 -17.42
N ASP A 36 10.52 14.66 -17.75
CA ASP A 36 11.35 13.94 -16.78
C ASP A 36 10.57 13.16 -15.71
N TRP A 37 9.37 12.67 -16.05
CA TRP A 37 8.49 11.98 -15.10
C TRP A 37 9.16 10.80 -14.39
N GLN A 38 10.10 10.12 -15.04
CA GLN A 38 10.85 9.00 -14.46
C GLN A 38 11.63 9.40 -13.21
N LYS A 39 12.09 10.67 -13.12
CA LYS A 39 12.80 11.20 -11.94
C LYS A 39 11.87 11.45 -10.76
N LYS A 40 10.56 11.47 -10.98
CA LYS A 40 9.53 11.70 -9.96
C LYS A 40 8.94 10.39 -9.42
N LEU A 41 9.33 9.25 -9.97
CA LEU A 41 8.95 7.95 -9.43
C LEU A 41 9.66 7.70 -8.10
N PRO A 42 9.01 6.98 -7.16
CA PRO A 42 9.67 6.47 -5.96
C PRO A 42 10.88 5.59 -6.33
N PRO A 43 11.92 5.51 -5.47
CA PRO A 43 13.16 4.78 -5.78
C PRO A 43 12.95 3.28 -6.05
N ASN A 44 11.87 2.69 -5.53
CA ASN A 44 11.53 1.28 -5.70
C ASN A 44 10.62 1.01 -6.92
N ILE A 45 10.27 2.05 -7.69
CA ILE A 45 9.38 1.94 -8.85
C ILE A 45 10.12 2.34 -10.10
N LYS A 46 10.19 1.39 -11.03
CA LYS A 46 10.87 1.59 -12.31
C LYS A 46 9.89 2.08 -13.37
N PRO A 47 10.35 2.86 -14.38
CA PRO A 47 9.49 3.35 -15.45
C PRO A 47 8.69 2.27 -16.18
N GLU A 48 9.27 1.08 -16.36
CA GLU A 48 8.58 -0.05 -16.99
C GLU A 48 7.45 -0.65 -16.15
N MET A 49 7.42 -0.36 -14.84
CA MET A 49 6.43 -0.93 -13.92
C MET A 49 5.13 -0.13 -13.88
N VAL A 50 5.07 1.02 -14.54
CA VAL A 50 3.93 1.93 -14.43
C VAL A 50 3.28 2.20 -15.79
N ASP A 51 2.01 2.55 -15.71
CA ASP A 51 1.27 3.22 -16.77
C ASP A 51 1.04 4.68 -16.35
N LEU A 52 1.13 5.57 -17.34
CA LEU A 52 0.90 7.00 -17.16
C LEU A 52 -0.48 7.38 -17.65
N PHE A 53 -1.15 8.26 -16.92
CA PHE A 53 -2.46 8.77 -17.29
C PHE A 53 -2.59 10.24 -16.92
N LEU A 54 -3.44 10.93 -17.68
CA LEU A 54 -3.81 12.31 -17.38
C LEU A 54 -5.00 12.29 -16.41
N GLY A 55 -4.82 12.85 -15.23
CA GLY A 55 -5.87 12.98 -14.24
C GLY A 55 -6.94 13.99 -14.68
N SER A 56 -8.08 13.98 -13.99
CA SER A 56 -9.16 14.96 -14.20
C SER A 56 -8.74 16.40 -13.87
N ASP A 57 -7.63 16.55 -13.13
CA ASP A 57 -6.96 17.81 -12.81
C ASP A 57 -6.10 18.34 -13.97
N GLY A 58 -5.97 17.59 -15.07
CA GLY A 58 -5.12 17.94 -16.21
C GLY A 58 -3.64 17.73 -15.95
N LEU A 59 -3.27 16.99 -14.90
CA LEU A 59 -1.90 16.69 -14.52
C LEU A 59 -1.58 15.22 -14.72
N TRP A 60 -0.30 14.89 -14.89
CA TRP A 60 0.13 13.52 -15.06
C TRP A 60 0.25 12.79 -13.73
N HIS A 61 -0.21 11.55 -13.74
CA HIS A 61 -0.11 10.59 -12.64
C HIS A 61 0.45 9.28 -13.19
N TRP A 62 1.07 8.51 -12.31
CA TRP A 62 1.49 7.14 -12.58
C TRP A 62 0.67 6.18 -11.74
N HIS A 63 0.49 4.98 -12.28
CA HIS A 63 -0.08 3.85 -11.55
C HIS A 63 0.73 2.59 -11.88
N LEU A 64 0.98 1.71 -10.92
CA LEU A 64 1.62 0.42 -11.18
C LEU A 64 0.78 -0.41 -12.15
N ARG A 65 1.45 -1.09 -13.07
CA ARG A 65 0.78 -2.11 -13.89
C ARG A 65 0.30 -3.24 -12.99
N PRO A 66 -0.83 -3.89 -13.35
CA PRO A 66 -1.45 -4.91 -12.50
C PRO A 66 -0.50 -6.07 -12.19
N GLU A 67 0.39 -6.41 -13.12
CA GLU A 67 1.43 -7.44 -12.94
C GLU A 67 2.42 -7.16 -11.80
N TYR A 68 2.56 -5.90 -11.35
CA TYR A 68 3.44 -5.49 -10.26
C TYR A 68 2.71 -5.11 -8.96
N ILE A 69 1.37 -5.13 -8.94
CA ILE A 69 0.56 -4.87 -7.73
C ILE A 69 0.47 -6.17 -6.94
N GLN A 70 0.97 -6.20 -5.71
CA GLN A 70 0.95 -7.39 -4.85
C GLN A 70 -0.45 -7.70 -4.33
N ASP A 71 -1.23 -6.66 -4.02
CA ASP A 71 -2.60 -6.81 -3.54
C ASP A 71 -3.55 -7.23 -4.67
N GLU A 72 -4.21 -8.38 -4.51
CA GLU A 72 -5.13 -8.93 -5.51
C GLU A 72 -6.39 -8.05 -5.71
N GLN A 73 -6.87 -7.38 -4.66
CA GLN A 73 -8.07 -6.54 -4.74
C GLN A 73 -7.76 -5.25 -5.51
N GLU A 74 -6.65 -4.58 -5.21
CA GLU A 74 -6.20 -3.39 -5.94
C GLU A 74 -5.86 -3.74 -7.40
N ARG A 75 -5.25 -4.90 -7.65
CA ARG A 75 -5.02 -5.40 -9.01
C ARG A 75 -6.32 -5.52 -9.80
N LYS A 76 -7.33 -6.21 -9.27
CA LYS A 76 -8.64 -6.39 -9.93
C LYS A 76 -9.34 -5.05 -10.16
N LYS A 77 -9.32 -4.16 -9.16
CA LYS A 77 -9.89 -2.81 -9.24
C LYS A 77 -9.25 -2.01 -10.38
N TYR A 78 -7.93 -2.09 -10.53
CA TYR A 78 -7.23 -1.43 -11.62
C TYR A 78 -7.57 -2.01 -12.99
N GLU A 79 -7.60 -3.33 -13.14
CA GLU A 79 -7.97 -3.99 -14.41
C GLU A 79 -9.39 -3.61 -14.87
N MET A 80 -10.34 -3.50 -13.92
CA MET A 80 -11.69 -3.03 -14.20
C MET A 80 -11.73 -1.57 -14.64
N LYS A 81 -10.96 -0.68 -13.98
CA LYS A 81 -10.87 0.74 -14.33
C LYS A 81 -10.21 0.96 -15.69
N ARG A 82 -9.12 0.24 -15.97
CA ARG A 82 -8.36 0.34 -17.23
C ARG A 82 -9.20 -0.02 -18.44
N SER A 83 -10.17 -0.93 -18.30
CA SER A 83 -11.09 -1.29 -19.39
C SER A 83 -12.09 -0.17 -19.75
N GLN A 84 -12.16 0.90 -18.96
CA GLN A 84 -13.07 2.03 -19.16
C GLN A 84 -12.35 3.31 -19.61
N TRP A 85 -11.00 3.30 -19.69
CA TRP A 85 -10.17 4.43 -20.08
C TRP A 85 -9.70 4.31 -21.53
#